data_AF-A0A4V0Z0B2-F1
#
_entry.id   AF-A0A4V0Z0B2-F1
#
_cell.length_a   1.000
_cell.length_b   1.000
_cell.length_c   1.000
_cell.angle_alpha   90.00
_cell.angle_beta   90.00
_cell.angle_gamma   90.00
#
_symmetry.space_group_name_H-M   'P 1'
#
loop_
_entity.id
_entity.type
_entity.pdbx_description
1 polymer ?
#
loop_
_entity_poly.entity_id
_entity_poly.type
_entity_poly.pdbx_seq_one_letter_code
_entity_poly.pdbx_strand_id
1 'polypeptide(L)'
;MRVTALKQLETSKTEPDSWSDATIAIIKGVMIWLAIVIAFLYLPSRLGGFGTIFAEASRKAIQDPGAFHLTLAKAQMVSYPTTVLSSALAFLLYPHTLTVVLSARGNKVIRRNAILMLAFIILIALSGFLGFVAIAMGIQPSPIYHFNSVIFALFTSHLFPAWFSGFALAALAVSALVPVAIMSIGCANLFTRNIYRPYVRPNSTEREESNAAKIAAFLVKFGALIFILFLPTAFASNLQLAGGVWIRQTLPAVFLGLYTRWFHTIALIVGLIGGIGLGTWMLASQHFSSVYPFVLGGSQVQVYTGLVALIVNLLLTILCTLLFRSIGLRERKDTTTPADYKDMPVIPLPMIDTVTDMPTLPTRPQTGVPGSGYSAFSQAPISKEPMERKHG
;
A
#
# COMPACT_ATOMS: atom_id res chain seq x y z
N MET A 1 -15.93 9.40 18.81
CA MET A 1 -14.98 8.45 18.18
C MET A 1 -15.48 7.01 18.22
N ARG A 2 -15.75 6.39 19.38
CA ARG A 2 -16.29 5.00 19.42
C ARG A 2 -17.72 4.87 18.89
N VAL A 3 -18.64 5.80 19.21
CA VAL A 3 -20.02 5.69 18.70
C VAL A 3 -20.08 5.83 17.17
N THR A 4 -19.32 6.75 16.56
CA THR A 4 -19.25 6.86 15.09
C THR A 4 -18.52 5.68 14.44
N ALA A 5 -17.43 5.18 15.04
CA ALA A 5 -16.71 4.00 14.53
C ALA A 5 -17.52 2.71 14.68
N LEU A 6 -18.30 2.59 15.77
CA LEU A 6 -19.23 1.48 15.99
C LEU A 6 -20.44 1.59 15.08
N LYS A 7 -20.94 2.81 14.80
CA LYS A 7 -21.99 3.04 13.81
C LYS A 7 -21.50 2.72 12.39
N GLN A 8 -20.25 3.05 12.06
CA GLN A 8 -19.63 2.63 10.80
C GLN A 8 -19.42 1.11 10.73
N LEU A 9 -19.10 0.47 11.86
CA LEU A 9 -18.96 -1.00 11.93
C LEU A 9 -20.33 -1.71 11.86
N GLU A 10 -21.37 -1.15 12.46
CA GLU A 10 -22.76 -1.63 12.36
C GLU A 10 -23.32 -1.40 10.96
N THR A 11 -23.13 -0.22 10.36
CA THR A 11 -23.54 0.02 8.97
C THR A 11 -22.73 -0.83 7.98
N SER A 12 -21.44 -1.09 8.26
CA SER A 12 -20.63 -2.00 7.44
C SER A 12 -21.05 -3.47 7.54
N LYS A 13 -21.70 -3.89 8.65
CA LYS A 13 -22.27 -5.23 8.78
C LYS A 13 -23.58 -5.37 8.02
N THR A 14 -24.30 -4.27 7.78
CA THR A 14 -25.58 -4.24 7.06
C THR A 14 -25.45 -3.83 5.59
N GLU A 15 -24.34 -3.24 5.17
CA GLU A 15 -24.04 -2.98 3.76
C GLU A 15 -23.37 -4.21 3.11
N PRO A 16 -23.81 -4.63 1.90
CA PRO A 16 -23.18 -5.71 1.13
C PRO A 16 -21.67 -5.50 0.85
N ASP A 17 -21.16 -4.31 1.09
CA ASP A 17 -19.88 -3.84 0.57
C ASP A 17 -18.66 -4.17 1.45
N SER A 18 -18.82 -4.47 2.75
CA SER A 18 -17.65 -4.81 3.60
C SER A 18 -17.05 -6.18 3.27
N TRP A 19 -17.86 -7.10 2.75
CA TRP A 19 -17.38 -8.33 2.14
C TRP A 19 -16.63 -8.05 0.85
N SER A 20 -16.95 -6.98 0.12
CA SER A 20 -16.41 -6.76 -1.23
C SER A 20 -14.88 -6.57 -1.21
N ASP A 21 -14.32 -5.66 -0.41
CA ASP A 21 -12.87 -5.38 -0.42
C ASP A 21 -12.01 -6.55 0.05
N ALA A 22 -12.40 -7.20 1.15
CA ALA A 22 -11.69 -8.36 1.67
C ALA A 22 -11.82 -9.57 0.74
N THR A 23 -13.00 -9.78 0.14
CA THR A 23 -13.23 -10.85 -0.83
C THR A 23 -12.47 -10.59 -2.12
N ILE A 24 -12.41 -9.36 -2.62
CA ILE A 24 -11.59 -8.97 -3.77
C ILE A 24 -10.11 -9.29 -3.49
N ALA A 25 -9.61 -9.00 -2.28
CA ALA A 25 -8.24 -9.31 -1.90
C ALA A 25 -7.94 -10.83 -1.83
N ILE A 26 -8.93 -11.65 -1.46
CA ILE A 26 -8.81 -13.11 -1.48
C ILE A 26 -8.88 -13.64 -2.92
N ILE A 27 -9.89 -13.22 -3.68
CA ILE A 27 -10.11 -13.64 -5.07
C ILE A 27 -8.88 -13.34 -5.91
N LYS A 28 -8.35 -12.10 -5.85
CA LYS A 28 -7.13 -11.76 -6.60
C LYS A 28 -5.95 -12.65 -6.20
N GLY A 29 -5.85 -12.98 -4.90
CA GLY A 29 -4.80 -13.82 -4.35
C GLY A 29 -4.87 -15.23 -4.93
N VAL A 30 -6.06 -15.82 -4.94
CA VAL A 30 -6.28 -17.13 -5.55
C VAL A 30 -6.02 -17.09 -7.05
N MET A 31 -6.49 -16.05 -7.75
CA MET A 31 -6.28 -15.90 -9.19
C MET A 31 -4.80 -15.85 -9.56
N ILE A 32 -3.98 -15.07 -8.85
CA ILE A 32 -2.55 -14.98 -9.14
C ILE A 32 -1.83 -16.29 -8.83
N TRP A 33 -2.20 -16.98 -7.74
CA TRP A 33 -1.68 -18.30 -7.41
C TRP A 33 -1.99 -19.31 -8.51
N LEU A 34 -3.25 -19.38 -8.96
CA LEU A 34 -3.66 -20.26 -10.05
C LEU A 34 -2.90 -19.94 -11.34
N ALA A 35 -2.82 -18.66 -11.74
CA ALA A 35 -2.14 -18.26 -12.96
C ALA A 35 -0.67 -18.69 -12.97
N ILE A 36 0.07 -18.45 -11.88
CA ILE A 36 1.49 -18.76 -11.78
C ILE A 36 1.74 -20.26 -11.63
N VAL A 37 0.95 -20.97 -10.81
CA VAL A 37 1.12 -22.43 -10.62
C VAL A 37 0.77 -23.18 -11.90
N ILE A 38 -0.31 -22.81 -12.59
CA ILE A 38 -0.65 -23.40 -13.88
C ILE A 38 0.46 -23.12 -14.89
N ALA A 39 0.98 -21.89 -14.97
CA ALA A 39 2.10 -21.59 -15.86
C ALA A 39 3.35 -22.43 -15.54
N PHE A 40 3.67 -22.58 -14.25
CA PHE A 40 4.79 -23.37 -13.77
C PHE A 40 4.69 -24.85 -14.17
N LEU A 41 3.50 -25.45 -14.16
CA LEU A 41 3.29 -26.86 -14.52
C LEU A 41 3.11 -27.05 -16.03
N TYR A 42 2.39 -26.14 -16.69
CA TYR A 42 1.98 -26.27 -18.07
C TYR A 42 3.13 -25.99 -19.05
N LEU A 43 3.92 -24.94 -18.83
CA LEU A 43 4.98 -24.56 -19.78
C LEU A 43 6.06 -25.63 -19.93
N PRO A 44 6.58 -26.25 -18.85
CA PRO A 44 7.52 -27.36 -18.99
C PRO A 44 6.93 -28.52 -19.79
N SER A 45 5.64 -28.85 -19.62
CA SER A 45 5.02 -29.95 -20.39
C SER A 45 4.93 -29.65 -21.89
N ARG A 46 4.90 -28.37 -22.29
CA ARG A 46 4.93 -27.94 -23.70
C ARG A 46 6.33 -27.76 -24.27
N LEU A 47 7.34 -27.53 -23.42
CA LEU A 47 8.72 -27.23 -23.82
C LEU A 47 9.66 -28.45 -23.68
N GLY A 48 9.11 -29.66 -23.54
CA GLY A 48 9.90 -30.90 -23.44
C GLY A 48 10.46 -31.18 -22.03
N GLY A 49 9.87 -30.59 -21.00
CA GLY A 49 10.18 -30.81 -19.59
C GLY A 49 11.08 -29.75 -18.95
N PHE A 50 11.27 -29.85 -17.64
CA PHE A 50 12.12 -28.93 -16.87
C PHE A 50 13.59 -29.00 -17.31
N GLY A 51 14.08 -30.18 -17.69
CA GLY A 51 15.46 -30.39 -18.13
C GLY A 51 15.83 -29.54 -19.35
N THR A 52 14.95 -29.49 -20.36
CA THR A 52 15.17 -28.69 -21.58
C THR A 52 15.25 -27.20 -21.28
N ILE A 53 14.38 -26.68 -20.40
CA ILE A 53 14.40 -25.28 -19.99
C ILE A 53 15.73 -24.91 -19.33
N PHE A 54 16.20 -25.75 -18.39
CA PHE A 54 17.48 -25.53 -17.73
C PHE A 54 18.69 -25.71 -18.67
N ALA A 55 18.61 -26.63 -19.63
CA ALA A 55 19.65 -26.82 -20.63
C ALA A 55 19.79 -25.59 -21.55
N GLU A 56 18.68 -25.02 -22.00
CA GLU A 56 18.70 -23.78 -22.81
C GLU A 56 19.17 -22.57 -22.00
N ALA A 57 18.73 -22.45 -20.74
CA ALA A 57 19.25 -21.41 -19.84
C ALA A 57 20.76 -21.56 -19.61
N SER A 58 21.26 -22.79 -19.42
CA SER A 58 22.68 -23.09 -19.28
C SER A 58 23.47 -22.76 -20.56
N ARG A 59 22.94 -23.12 -21.74
CA ARG A 59 23.56 -22.76 -23.02
C ARG A 59 23.69 -21.24 -23.16
N LYS A 60 22.64 -20.49 -22.82
CA LYS A 60 22.67 -19.02 -22.87
C LYS A 60 23.66 -18.44 -21.84
N ALA A 61 23.76 -19.05 -20.65
CA ALA A 61 24.73 -18.66 -19.63
C ALA A 61 26.18 -18.87 -20.07
N ILE A 62 26.47 -19.92 -20.84
CA ILE A 62 27.80 -20.15 -21.41
C ILE A 62 28.11 -19.14 -22.53
N GLN A 63 27.11 -18.78 -23.34
CA GLN A 63 27.26 -17.81 -24.43
C GLN A 63 27.42 -16.37 -23.94
N ASP A 64 26.79 -16.02 -22.81
CA ASP A 64 26.90 -14.72 -22.17
C ASP A 64 27.20 -14.85 -20.66
N PRO A 65 28.47 -15.12 -20.30
CA PRO A 65 28.89 -15.24 -18.91
C PRO A 65 28.67 -13.95 -18.10
N GLY A 66 28.52 -12.81 -18.78
CA GLY A 66 28.28 -11.50 -18.18
C GLY A 66 26.82 -11.28 -17.77
N ALA A 67 25.86 -12.05 -18.30
CA ALA A 67 24.44 -11.90 -17.98
C ALA A 67 23.98 -12.85 -16.86
N PHE A 68 24.66 -13.97 -16.64
CA PHE A 68 24.28 -14.97 -15.65
C PHE A 68 25.27 -15.01 -14.50
N HIS A 69 24.79 -14.66 -13.30
CA HIS A 69 25.61 -14.64 -12.10
C HIS A 69 24.93 -15.41 -10.97
N LEU A 70 25.70 -16.29 -10.31
CA LEU A 70 25.24 -16.98 -9.12
C LEU A 70 25.16 -16.03 -7.91
N THR A 71 26.08 -15.08 -7.85
CA THR A 71 26.14 -14.05 -6.82
C THR A 71 25.71 -12.70 -7.39
N LEU A 72 25.24 -11.81 -6.52
CA LEU A 72 24.98 -10.42 -6.91
C LEU A 72 26.24 -9.78 -7.50
N ALA A 73 26.04 -8.83 -8.41
CA ALA A 73 27.13 -8.00 -8.92
C ALA A 73 27.87 -7.35 -7.74
N LYS A 74 29.19 -7.14 -7.87
CA LYS A 74 30.03 -6.57 -6.79
C LYS A 74 29.45 -5.29 -6.20
N ALA A 75 28.91 -4.41 -7.04
CA ALA A 75 28.23 -3.18 -6.64
C ALA A 75 26.95 -3.41 -5.79
N GLN A 76 26.27 -4.53 -5.99
CA GLN A 76 25.02 -4.87 -5.31
C GLN A 76 25.21 -5.67 -4.02
N MET A 77 26.41 -6.22 -3.79
CA MET A 77 26.69 -7.05 -2.61
C MET A 77 26.41 -6.33 -1.29
N VAL A 78 26.58 -5.02 -1.23
CA VAL A 78 26.26 -4.20 -0.05
C VAL A 78 24.93 -3.48 -0.20
N SER A 79 24.61 -2.96 -1.39
CA SER A 79 23.39 -2.18 -1.58
C SER A 79 22.12 -3.01 -1.43
N TYR A 80 22.12 -4.27 -1.86
CA TYR A 80 20.97 -5.17 -1.73
C TYR A 80 20.62 -5.51 -0.27
N PRO A 81 21.51 -6.09 0.55
CA PRO A 81 21.18 -6.43 1.94
C PRO A 81 20.86 -5.17 2.75
N THR A 82 21.58 -4.07 2.52
CA THR A 82 21.26 -2.81 3.20
C THR A 82 19.89 -2.30 2.81
N THR A 83 19.47 -2.41 1.55
CA THR A 83 18.10 -2.10 1.09
C THR A 83 17.06 -3.00 1.76
N VAL A 84 17.28 -4.32 1.80
CA VAL A 84 16.34 -5.30 2.39
C VAL A 84 16.13 -5.02 3.88
N LEU A 85 17.21 -4.87 4.65
CA LEU A 85 17.16 -4.53 6.08
C LEU A 85 16.38 -3.23 6.29
N SER A 86 16.71 -2.23 5.49
CA SER A 86 16.03 -0.95 5.43
C SER A 86 14.51 -1.10 5.20
N SER A 87 14.11 -1.84 4.17
CA SER A 87 12.70 -2.02 3.80
C SER A 87 11.93 -2.72 4.92
N ALA A 88 12.53 -3.71 5.58
CA ALA A 88 11.94 -4.37 6.74
C ALA A 88 11.65 -3.38 7.88
N LEU A 89 12.59 -2.47 8.18
CA LEU A 89 12.43 -1.42 9.19
C LEU A 89 11.34 -0.40 8.84
N ALA A 90 11.10 -0.14 7.55
CA ALA A 90 10.09 0.83 7.10
C ALA A 90 8.67 0.26 7.00
N PHE A 91 8.51 -1.06 6.90
CA PHE A 91 7.23 -1.70 6.55
C PHE A 91 6.05 -1.25 7.42
N LEU A 92 6.25 -1.23 8.75
CA LEU A 92 5.22 -0.84 9.72
C LEU A 92 5.10 0.68 9.91
N LEU A 93 5.99 1.48 9.31
CA LEU A 93 5.90 2.95 9.36
C LEU A 93 4.95 3.51 8.31
N TYR A 94 4.60 2.70 7.30
CA TYR A 94 3.67 3.14 6.28
C TYR A 94 2.25 3.27 6.83
N PRO A 95 1.57 4.41 6.60
CA PRO A 95 0.23 4.68 7.13
C PRO A 95 -0.81 3.66 6.65
N HIS A 96 -0.70 3.21 5.40
CA HIS A 96 -1.59 2.22 4.83
C HIS A 96 -1.42 0.85 5.49
N THR A 97 -0.19 0.48 5.88
CA THR A 97 0.08 -0.74 6.65
C THR A 97 -0.48 -0.64 8.07
N LEU A 98 -0.26 0.49 8.75
CA LEU A 98 -0.78 0.72 10.11
C LEU A 98 -2.30 0.66 10.15
N THR A 99 -2.98 1.26 9.16
CA THR A 99 -4.45 1.22 9.07
C THR A 99 -4.95 -0.22 9.00
N VAL A 100 -4.33 -1.06 8.17
CA VAL A 100 -4.70 -2.48 8.05
C VAL A 100 -4.48 -3.24 9.36
N VAL A 101 -3.37 -2.97 10.06
CA VAL A 101 -3.06 -3.61 11.34
C VAL A 101 -4.05 -3.19 12.43
N LEU A 102 -4.39 -1.91 12.51
CA LEU A 102 -5.31 -1.36 13.51
C LEU A 102 -6.77 -1.76 13.26
N SER A 103 -7.13 -2.11 12.02
CA SER A 103 -8.44 -2.68 11.70
C SER A 103 -8.55 -4.19 11.96
N ALA A 104 -7.45 -4.86 12.33
CA ALA A 104 -7.48 -6.28 12.62
C ALA A 104 -8.24 -6.58 13.93
N ARG A 105 -8.98 -7.70 13.96
CA ARG A 105 -9.74 -8.13 15.14
C ARG A 105 -8.88 -8.37 16.40
N GLY A 106 -7.59 -8.63 16.23
CA GLY A 106 -6.64 -8.78 17.34
C GLY A 106 -5.29 -9.37 16.93
N ASN A 107 -4.38 -9.45 17.89
CA ASN A 107 -3.01 -9.91 17.71
C ASN A 107 -2.87 -11.30 17.09
N LYS A 108 -3.76 -12.24 17.43
CA LYS A 108 -3.78 -13.61 16.87
C LYS A 108 -3.99 -13.60 15.35
N VAL A 109 -4.85 -12.71 14.84
CA VAL A 109 -5.11 -12.58 13.39
C VAL A 109 -3.88 -12.02 12.68
N ILE A 110 -3.24 -11.00 13.26
CA ILE A 110 -2.00 -10.42 12.72
C ILE A 110 -0.90 -11.48 12.62
N ARG A 111 -0.69 -12.27 13.69
CA ARG A 111 0.34 -13.33 13.71
C ARG A 111 0.07 -14.41 12.67
N ARG A 112 -1.18 -14.88 12.54
CA ARG A 112 -1.56 -15.87 11.53
C ARG A 112 -1.34 -15.31 10.12
N ASN A 113 -1.72 -14.07 9.88
CA ASN A 113 -1.54 -13.42 8.58
C ASN A 113 -0.06 -13.24 8.21
N ALA A 114 0.79 -12.88 9.17
CA ALA A 114 2.23 -12.75 8.95
C ALA A 114 2.88 -14.08 8.50
N ILE A 115 2.42 -15.21 9.05
CA ILE A 115 2.88 -16.54 8.61
C ILE A 115 2.37 -16.85 7.20
N LEU A 116 1.10 -16.54 6.90
CA LEU A 116 0.52 -16.76 5.56
C LEU A 116 1.22 -15.92 4.48
N MET A 117 1.73 -14.73 4.81
CA MET A 117 2.53 -13.92 3.89
C MET A 117 3.80 -14.63 3.41
N LEU A 118 4.36 -15.56 4.19
CA LEU A 118 5.53 -16.35 3.78
C LEU A 118 5.21 -17.26 2.59
N ALA A 119 3.96 -17.69 2.40
CA ALA A 119 3.57 -18.48 1.24
C ALA A 119 3.82 -17.72 -0.08
N PHE A 120 3.72 -16.39 -0.07
CA PHE A 120 3.99 -15.57 -1.26
C PHE A 120 5.47 -15.57 -1.66
N ILE A 121 6.39 -15.99 -0.79
CA ILE A 121 7.81 -16.19 -1.17
C ILE A 121 7.91 -17.32 -2.19
N ILE A 122 7.12 -18.38 -2.04
CA ILE A 122 7.05 -19.48 -3.01
C ILE A 122 6.56 -18.94 -4.36
N LEU A 123 5.52 -18.11 -4.36
CA LEU A 123 4.99 -17.50 -5.58
C LEU A 123 6.04 -16.63 -6.29
N ILE A 124 6.85 -15.88 -5.54
CA ILE A 124 7.98 -15.11 -6.08
C ILE A 124 9.03 -16.05 -6.70
N ALA A 125 9.37 -17.16 -6.03
CA ALA A 125 10.32 -18.14 -6.55
C ALA A 125 9.82 -18.79 -7.85
N LEU A 126 8.54 -19.17 -7.92
CA LEU A 126 7.91 -19.69 -9.14
C LEU A 126 7.91 -18.65 -10.27
N SER A 127 7.67 -17.38 -9.94
CA SER A 127 7.75 -16.29 -10.92
C SER A 127 9.17 -16.09 -11.44
N GLY A 128 10.19 -16.24 -10.58
CA GLY A 128 11.59 -16.28 -10.98
C GLY A 128 11.89 -17.43 -11.95
N PHE A 129 11.32 -18.62 -11.70
CA PHE A 129 11.42 -19.75 -12.64
C PHE A 129 10.82 -19.44 -14.02
N LEU A 130 9.69 -18.74 -14.09
CA LEU A 130 9.11 -18.32 -15.37
C LEU A 130 10.06 -17.41 -16.18
N GLY A 131 11.02 -16.74 -15.53
CA GLY A 131 12.12 -16.04 -16.21
C GLY A 131 13.04 -16.99 -17.00
N PHE A 132 13.36 -18.17 -16.47
CA PHE A 132 14.11 -19.19 -17.21
C PHE A 132 13.30 -19.75 -18.38
N VAL A 133 11.99 -19.92 -18.20
CA VAL A 133 11.09 -20.30 -19.30
C VAL A 133 11.11 -19.26 -20.41
N ALA A 134 11.02 -17.98 -20.06
CA ALA A 134 11.11 -16.88 -21.03
C ALA A 134 12.44 -16.88 -21.79
N ILE A 135 13.55 -17.17 -21.09
CA ILE A 135 14.87 -17.34 -21.72
C ILE A 135 14.86 -18.51 -22.72
N ALA A 136 14.34 -19.67 -22.33
CA ALA A 136 14.26 -20.85 -23.20
C ALA A 136 13.36 -20.64 -24.43
N MET A 137 12.33 -19.80 -24.29
CA MET A 137 11.45 -19.40 -25.39
C MET A 137 12.02 -18.25 -26.24
N GLY A 138 13.18 -17.68 -25.87
CA GLY A 138 13.75 -16.55 -26.58
C GLY A 138 12.96 -15.24 -26.46
N ILE A 139 12.13 -15.09 -25.42
CA ILE A 139 11.35 -13.86 -25.19
C ILE A 139 12.31 -12.72 -24.86
N GLN A 140 12.27 -11.67 -25.68
CA GLN A 140 13.08 -10.47 -25.46
C GLN A 140 12.31 -9.43 -24.63
N PRO A 141 12.95 -8.80 -23.63
CA PRO A 141 12.36 -7.69 -22.89
C PRO A 141 11.97 -6.55 -23.82
N SER A 142 10.86 -5.87 -23.50
CA SER A 142 10.43 -4.69 -24.26
C SER A 142 11.45 -3.55 -24.12
N PRO A 143 11.72 -2.74 -25.15
CA PRO A 143 12.58 -1.56 -25.03
C PRO A 143 12.04 -0.53 -24.02
N ILE A 144 10.72 -0.48 -23.83
CA ILE A 144 10.03 0.52 -22.99
C ILE A 144 9.86 0.01 -21.55
N TYR A 145 9.48 -1.27 -21.41
CA TYR A 145 9.12 -1.87 -20.13
C TYR A 145 10.19 -2.80 -19.56
N HIS A 146 11.28 -3.03 -20.30
CA HIS A 146 12.39 -3.90 -19.93
C HIS A 146 11.90 -5.26 -19.40
N PHE A 147 12.50 -5.77 -18.33
CA PHE A 147 12.15 -7.06 -17.74
C PHE A 147 10.72 -7.12 -17.17
N ASN A 148 10.07 -5.98 -16.93
CA ASN A 148 8.69 -5.97 -16.42
C ASN A 148 7.68 -6.48 -17.47
N SER A 149 8.03 -6.52 -18.76
CA SER A 149 7.14 -7.06 -19.81
C SER A 149 7.22 -8.58 -19.95
N VAL A 150 8.19 -9.25 -19.32
CA VAL A 150 8.48 -10.66 -19.60
C VAL A 150 7.32 -11.57 -19.24
N ILE A 151 6.74 -11.40 -18.04
CA ILE A 151 5.59 -12.21 -17.59
C ILE A 151 4.37 -11.95 -18.48
N PHE A 152 4.14 -10.69 -18.87
CA PHE A 152 3.07 -10.34 -19.80
C PHE A 152 3.26 -11.05 -21.15
N ALA A 153 4.45 -10.94 -21.74
CA ALA A 153 4.81 -11.57 -23.01
C ALA A 153 4.65 -13.09 -22.97
N LEU A 154 4.97 -13.70 -21.83
CA LEU A 154 4.86 -15.14 -21.61
C LEU A 154 3.39 -15.59 -21.59
N PHE A 155 2.49 -14.86 -20.92
CA PHE A 155 1.06 -15.17 -20.96
C PHE A 155 0.39 -14.88 -22.30
N THR A 156 0.92 -13.93 -23.09
CA THR A 156 0.46 -13.68 -24.45
C THR A 156 1.11 -14.59 -25.50
N SER A 157 2.00 -15.50 -25.10
CA SER A 157 2.58 -16.46 -26.03
C SER A 157 1.54 -17.43 -26.56
N HIS A 158 1.74 -17.95 -27.77
CA HIS A 158 0.83 -18.90 -28.42
C HIS A 158 0.73 -20.26 -27.71
N LEU A 159 1.47 -20.49 -26.61
CA LEU A 159 1.43 -21.74 -25.86
C LEU A 159 0.16 -21.87 -25.01
N PHE A 160 -0.41 -20.76 -24.55
CA PHE A 160 -1.61 -20.76 -23.72
C PHE A 160 -2.88 -20.59 -24.56
N PRO A 161 -3.98 -21.27 -24.18
CA PRO A 161 -5.30 -20.96 -24.72
C PRO A 161 -5.70 -19.51 -24.41
N ALA A 162 -6.36 -18.84 -25.36
CA ALA A 162 -6.72 -17.41 -25.24
C ALA A 162 -7.53 -17.07 -23.98
N TRP A 163 -8.44 -17.97 -23.56
CA TRP A 163 -9.22 -17.78 -22.33
C TRP A 163 -8.35 -17.74 -21.07
N PHE A 164 -7.30 -18.57 -21.01
CA PHE A 164 -6.40 -18.64 -19.87
C PHE A 164 -5.46 -17.44 -19.85
N SER A 165 -4.93 -17.04 -21.00
CA SER A 165 -4.16 -15.80 -21.14
C SER A 165 -4.97 -14.60 -20.66
N GLY A 166 -6.23 -14.48 -21.07
CA GLY A 166 -7.15 -13.44 -20.59
C GLY A 166 -7.35 -13.48 -19.08
N PHE A 167 -7.57 -14.67 -18.50
CA PHE A 167 -7.68 -14.86 -17.06
C PHE A 167 -6.40 -14.44 -16.30
N ALA A 168 -5.23 -14.88 -16.76
CA ALA A 168 -3.95 -14.57 -16.12
C ALA A 168 -3.61 -13.07 -16.19
N LEU A 169 -3.85 -12.44 -17.33
CA LEU A 169 -3.66 -10.99 -17.50
C LEU A 169 -4.64 -10.18 -16.65
N ALA A 170 -5.90 -10.63 -16.53
CA ALA A 170 -6.87 -10.03 -15.61
C ALA A 170 -6.41 -10.19 -14.15
N ALA A 171 -5.89 -11.35 -13.76
CA ALA A 171 -5.33 -11.58 -12.43
C ALA A 171 -4.20 -10.59 -12.10
N LEU A 172 -3.28 -10.35 -13.06
CA LEU A 172 -2.20 -9.37 -12.92
C LEU A 172 -2.75 -7.94 -12.79
N ALA A 173 -3.73 -7.56 -13.61
CA ALA A 173 -4.34 -6.24 -13.57
C ALA A 173 -5.04 -5.98 -12.21
N VAL A 174 -5.88 -6.92 -11.74
CA VAL A 174 -6.56 -6.81 -10.44
C VAL A 174 -5.54 -6.80 -9.29
N SER A 175 -4.46 -7.57 -9.40
CA SER A 175 -3.40 -7.60 -8.39
C SER A 175 -2.71 -6.24 -8.23
N ALA A 176 -2.53 -5.50 -9.32
CA ALA A 176 -1.98 -4.14 -9.31
C ALA A 176 -2.97 -3.10 -8.76
N LEU A 177 -4.28 -3.24 -9.02
CA LEU A 177 -5.29 -2.25 -8.62
C LEU A 177 -5.52 -2.18 -7.10
N VAL A 178 -5.47 -3.31 -6.39
CA VAL A 178 -5.82 -3.34 -4.96
C VAL A 178 -4.84 -2.55 -4.07
N PRO A 179 -3.50 -2.69 -4.19
CA PRO A 179 -2.56 -1.84 -3.47
C PRO A 179 -2.77 -0.35 -3.76
N VAL A 180 -3.05 0.01 -5.02
CA VAL A 180 -3.29 1.40 -5.43
C VAL A 180 -4.49 2.00 -4.69
N ALA A 181 -5.58 1.26 -4.53
CA ALA A 181 -6.76 1.72 -3.80
C ALA A 181 -6.46 2.00 -2.32
N ILE A 182 -5.83 1.04 -1.63
CA ILE A 182 -5.53 1.15 -0.19
C ILE A 182 -4.52 2.28 0.08
N MET A 183 -3.49 2.41 -0.77
CA MET A 183 -2.52 3.50 -0.66
C MET A 183 -3.18 4.87 -0.89
N SER A 184 -4.09 4.97 -1.86
CA SER A 184 -4.86 6.20 -2.11
C SER A 184 -5.75 6.60 -0.94
N ILE A 185 -6.43 5.63 -0.31
CA ILE A 185 -7.21 5.85 0.92
C ILE A 185 -6.30 6.31 2.06
N GLY A 186 -5.12 5.71 2.20
CA GLY A 186 -4.10 6.12 3.16
C GLY A 186 -3.69 7.58 2.99
N CYS A 187 -3.41 8.02 1.75
CA CYS A 187 -3.09 9.41 1.45
C CYS A 187 -4.25 10.36 1.75
N ALA A 188 -5.48 9.97 1.40
CA ALA A 188 -6.68 10.76 1.68
C ALA A 188 -6.88 10.97 3.18
N ASN A 189 -6.74 9.92 3.98
CA ASN A 189 -6.86 9.98 5.44
C ASN A 189 -5.74 10.84 6.05
N LEU A 190 -4.50 10.71 5.56
CA LEU A 190 -3.41 11.56 6.01
C LEU A 190 -3.70 13.04 5.75
N PHE A 191 -4.13 13.37 4.54
CA PHE A 191 -4.47 14.74 4.17
C PHE A 191 -5.62 15.28 5.01
N THR A 192 -6.73 14.55 5.15
CA THR A 192 -7.88 15.08 5.88
C THR A 192 -7.62 15.22 7.36
N ARG A 193 -6.95 14.25 7.98
CA ARG A 193 -6.71 14.24 9.43
C ARG A 193 -5.57 15.13 9.89
N ASN A 194 -4.53 15.30 9.07
CA ASN A 194 -3.34 16.05 9.47
C ASN A 194 -3.26 17.45 8.82
N ILE A 195 -3.93 17.67 7.69
CA ILE A 195 -3.86 18.95 6.97
C ILE A 195 -5.22 19.65 6.99
N TYR A 196 -6.25 19.02 6.43
CA TYR A 196 -7.56 19.65 6.23
C TYR A 196 -8.21 20.03 7.56
N ARG A 197 -8.39 19.07 8.46
CA ARG A 197 -9.07 19.33 9.73
C ARG A 197 -8.26 20.28 10.63
N PRO A 198 -6.96 20.08 10.89
CA PRO A 198 -6.24 20.95 11.83
C PRO A 198 -6.00 22.37 11.31
N TYR A 199 -5.74 22.56 10.02
CA TYR A 199 -5.27 23.85 9.49
C TYR A 199 -6.25 24.55 8.55
N VAL A 200 -7.08 23.80 7.80
CA VAL A 200 -8.02 24.39 6.83
C VAL A 200 -9.39 24.61 7.46
N ARG A 201 -9.93 23.59 8.14
CA ARG A 201 -11.28 23.65 8.73
C ARG A 201 -11.41 22.82 10.02
N PRO A 202 -11.04 23.39 11.18
CA PRO A 202 -11.07 22.75 12.50
C PRO A 202 -12.42 22.15 12.89
N ASN A 203 -13.50 22.85 12.57
CA ASN A 203 -14.88 22.48 12.91
C ASN A 203 -15.61 21.80 11.74
N SER A 204 -14.89 21.07 10.89
CA SER A 204 -15.49 20.34 9.76
C SER A 204 -16.46 19.25 10.23
N THR A 205 -17.60 19.17 9.56
CA THR A 205 -18.57 18.08 9.75
C THR A 205 -18.04 16.78 9.13
N GLU A 206 -18.57 15.61 9.54
CA GLU A 206 -18.17 14.32 8.98
C GLU A 206 -18.37 14.24 7.45
N ARG A 207 -19.43 14.90 6.94
CA ARG A 207 -19.71 14.97 5.51
C ARG A 207 -18.66 15.80 4.76
N GLU A 208 -18.24 16.92 5.32
CA GLU A 208 -17.20 17.77 4.74
C GLU A 208 -15.84 17.08 4.76
N GLU A 209 -15.50 16.39 5.86
CA GLU A 209 -14.28 15.60 5.97
C GLU A 209 -14.26 14.46 4.92
N SER A 210 -15.38 13.75 4.75
CA SER A 210 -15.51 12.70 3.73
C SER A 210 -15.36 13.24 2.31
N ASN A 211 -15.98 14.38 2.00
CA ASN A 211 -15.86 15.01 0.69
C ASN A 211 -14.42 15.47 0.41
N ALA A 212 -13.76 16.09 1.40
CA ALA A 212 -12.36 16.45 1.28
C ALA A 212 -11.44 15.23 1.05
N ALA A 213 -11.72 14.10 1.73
CA ALA A 213 -11.00 12.85 1.53
C ALA A 213 -11.16 12.31 0.10
N LYS A 214 -12.40 12.32 -0.43
CA LYS A 214 -12.69 11.88 -1.81
C LYS A 214 -11.97 12.73 -2.84
N ILE A 215 -11.97 14.06 -2.66
CA ILE A 215 -11.25 15.00 -3.54
C ILE A 215 -9.74 14.74 -3.46
N ALA A 216 -9.17 14.61 -2.26
CA ALA A 216 -7.76 14.31 -2.09
C ALA A 216 -7.37 12.97 -2.73
N ALA A 217 -8.17 11.92 -2.54
CA ALA A 217 -7.95 10.61 -3.17
C ALA A 217 -7.98 10.72 -4.70
N PHE A 218 -8.93 11.48 -5.25
CA PHE A 218 -9.05 11.73 -6.69
C PHE A 218 -7.82 12.47 -7.23
N LEU A 219 -7.38 13.55 -6.57
CA LEU A 219 -6.19 14.31 -6.96
C LEU A 219 -4.92 13.47 -6.91
N VAL A 220 -4.76 12.62 -5.90
CA VAL A 220 -3.60 11.70 -5.80
C VAL A 220 -3.60 10.70 -6.95
N LYS A 221 -4.76 10.11 -7.29
CA LYS A 221 -4.88 9.17 -8.42
C LYS A 221 -4.59 9.86 -9.76
N PHE A 222 -5.12 11.08 -9.94
CA PHE A 222 -4.88 11.87 -11.14
C PHE A 222 -3.39 12.26 -11.27
N GLY A 223 -2.76 12.67 -10.17
CA GLY A 223 -1.32 12.91 -10.12
C GLY A 223 -0.52 11.66 -10.47
N ALA A 224 -0.86 10.50 -9.90
CA ALA A 224 -0.21 9.24 -10.23
C ALA A 224 -0.35 8.88 -11.73
N LEU A 225 -1.50 9.17 -12.35
CA LEU A 225 -1.72 8.99 -13.79
C LEU A 225 -0.80 9.88 -14.63
N ILE A 226 -0.64 11.15 -14.25
CA ILE A 226 0.31 12.06 -14.92
C ILE A 226 1.73 11.48 -14.79
N PHE A 227 2.14 11.08 -13.59
CA PHE A 227 3.47 10.53 -13.36
C PHE A 227 3.76 9.30 -14.22
N ILE A 228 2.82 8.35 -14.35
CA ILE A 228 3.05 7.15 -15.17
C ILE A 228 3.06 7.43 -16.67
N LEU A 229 2.35 8.47 -17.15
CA LEU A 229 2.32 8.84 -18.56
C LEU A 229 3.59 9.59 -19.00
N PHE A 230 4.19 10.38 -18.11
CA PHE A 230 5.29 11.28 -18.46
C PHE A 230 6.66 10.84 -17.92
N LEU A 231 6.73 9.93 -16.94
CA LEU A 231 8.01 9.48 -16.38
C LEU A 231 8.38 8.07 -16.83
N PRO A 232 9.68 7.80 -17.06
CA PRO A 232 10.15 6.45 -17.34
C PRO A 232 9.79 5.46 -16.22
N THR A 233 9.50 4.22 -16.58
CA THR A 233 9.13 3.14 -15.63
C THR A 233 10.21 2.87 -14.58
N ALA A 234 11.49 2.97 -14.96
CA ALA A 234 12.62 2.87 -14.05
C ALA A 234 12.62 3.99 -12.99
N PHE A 235 12.25 5.21 -13.38
CA PHE A 235 12.13 6.34 -12.46
C PHE A 235 11.01 6.11 -11.45
N ALA A 236 9.86 5.55 -11.86
CA ALA A 236 8.78 5.22 -10.94
C ALA A 236 9.21 4.21 -9.86
N SER A 237 10.01 3.20 -10.22
CA SER A 237 10.57 2.23 -9.27
C SER A 237 11.53 2.89 -8.28
N ASN A 238 12.40 3.76 -8.77
CA ASN A 238 13.31 4.54 -7.93
C ASN A 238 12.56 5.50 -7.00
N LEU A 239 11.46 6.11 -7.46
CA LEU A 239 10.65 7.00 -6.64
C LEU A 239 9.97 6.27 -5.48
N GLN A 240 9.53 5.03 -5.69
CA GLN A 240 9.01 4.18 -4.60
C GLN A 240 10.10 3.91 -3.55
N LEU A 241 11.32 3.59 -3.98
CA LEU A 241 12.45 3.39 -3.08
C LEU A 241 12.87 4.69 -2.37
N ALA A 242 12.81 5.83 -3.05
CA ALA A 242 13.01 7.16 -2.46
C ALA A 242 11.93 7.49 -1.42
N GLY A 243 10.67 7.12 -1.68
CA GLY A 243 9.59 7.16 -0.69
C GLY A 243 9.94 6.41 0.60
N GLY A 244 10.62 5.26 0.46
CA GLY A 244 11.17 4.48 1.57
C GLY A 244 12.26 5.20 2.37
N VAL A 245 13.06 6.07 1.73
CA VAL A 245 14.08 6.89 2.39
C VAL A 245 13.43 7.88 3.36
N TRP A 246 12.35 8.55 2.95
CA TRP A 246 11.71 9.58 3.76
C TRP A 246 10.86 9.01 4.89
N ILE A 247 9.99 8.03 4.60
CA ILE A 247 9.07 7.51 5.63
C ILE A 247 9.84 6.89 6.80
N ARG A 248 10.99 6.26 6.53
CA ARG A 248 11.79 5.62 7.58
C ARG A 248 12.39 6.61 8.57
N GLN A 249 12.54 7.88 8.20
CA GLN A 249 13.08 8.87 9.14
C GLN A 249 12.14 9.12 10.33
N THR A 250 10.91 8.64 10.25
CA THR A 250 9.97 8.62 11.38
C THR A 250 10.25 7.51 12.39
N LEU A 251 11.13 6.53 12.08
CA LEU A 251 11.41 5.37 12.92
C LEU A 251 11.79 5.74 14.36
N PRO A 252 12.75 6.65 14.61
CA PRO A 252 13.15 6.97 15.98
C PRO A 252 11.99 7.55 16.79
N ALA A 253 11.18 8.41 16.18
CA ALA A 253 10.04 9.05 16.84
C ALA A 253 8.88 8.06 17.08
N VAL A 254 8.57 7.21 16.11
CA VAL A 254 7.40 6.32 16.17
C VAL A 254 7.72 5.01 16.87
N PHE A 255 8.80 4.31 16.48
CA PHE A 255 9.14 3.02 17.07
C PHE A 255 9.86 3.17 18.39
N LEU A 256 10.99 3.87 18.42
CA LEU A 256 11.77 3.96 19.66
C LEU A 256 11.04 4.76 20.75
N GLY A 257 10.26 5.78 20.36
CA GLY A 257 9.38 6.51 21.28
C GLY A 257 8.31 5.65 21.96
N LEU A 258 7.91 4.52 21.39
CA LEU A 258 7.00 3.57 22.04
C LEU A 258 7.69 2.71 23.12
N TYR A 259 8.97 2.40 22.94
CA TYR A 259 9.74 1.56 23.87
C TYR A 259 10.45 2.36 24.95
N THR A 260 10.87 3.59 24.66
CA THR A 260 11.62 4.42 25.59
C THR A 260 11.18 5.87 25.54
N ARG A 261 11.13 6.51 26.72
CA ARG A 261 10.87 7.94 26.91
C ARG A 261 12.15 8.75 27.05
N TRP A 262 13.30 8.16 26.69
CA TRP A 262 14.60 8.78 26.87
C TRP A 262 14.86 9.94 25.89
N PHE A 263 14.22 9.94 24.72
CA PHE A 263 14.48 10.94 23.68
C PHE A 263 13.78 12.28 23.94
N HIS A 264 14.52 13.37 23.74
CA HIS A 264 13.97 14.73 23.83
C HIS A 264 13.16 15.08 22.57
N THR A 265 11.99 15.72 22.71
CA THR A 265 11.09 16.02 21.58
C THR A 265 11.75 16.83 20.47
N ILE A 266 12.50 17.89 20.83
CA ILE A 266 13.21 18.72 19.84
C ILE A 266 14.35 17.92 19.18
N ALA A 267 15.01 17.02 19.91
CA ALA A 267 16.08 16.21 19.34
C ALA A 267 15.55 15.24 18.28
N LEU A 268 14.36 14.67 18.49
CA LEU A 268 13.68 13.83 17.49
C LEU A 268 13.34 14.62 16.22
N ILE A 269 12.93 15.89 16.35
CA ILE A 269 12.66 16.76 15.20
C ILE A 269 13.95 17.09 14.45
N VAL A 270 15.04 17.40 15.17
CA VAL A 270 16.36 17.66 14.56
C VAL A 270 16.85 16.42 13.81
N GLY A 271 16.74 15.24 14.41
CA GLY A 271 17.08 13.98 13.77
C GLY A 271 16.24 13.73 12.51
N LEU A 272 14.92 13.93 12.60
CA LEU A 272 13.99 13.78 11.46
C LEU A 272 14.36 14.69 10.29
N ILE A 273 14.55 15.99 10.56
CA ILE A 273 14.92 16.99 9.55
C ILE A 273 16.29 16.66 8.96
N GLY A 274 17.27 16.32 9.80
CA GLY A 274 18.61 15.93 9.35
C GLY A 274 18.60 14.68 8.47
N GLY A 275 17.83 13.66 8.85
CA GLY A 275 17.66 12.43 8.07
C GLY A 275 16.96 12.67 6.73
N ILE A 276 15.86 13.43 6.72
CA ILE A 276 15.15 13.78 5.48
C ILE A 276 16.03 14.65 4.58
N GLY A 277 16.69 15.65 5.14
CA GLY A 277 17.58 16.56 4.41
C GLY A 277 18.75 15.83 3.76
N LEU A 278 19.48 15.02 4.55
CA LEU A 278 20.59 14.23 4.04
C LEU A 278 20.12 13.20 3.00
N GLY A 279 19.04 12.46 3.30
CA GLY A 279 18.49 11.47 2.37
C GLY A 279 18.08 12.11 1.04
N THR A 280 17.45 13.28 1.08
CA THR A 280 17.04 14.03 -0.11
C THR A 280 18.25 14.53 -0.90
N TRP A 281 19.29 15.03 -0.23
CA TRP A 281 20.53 15.45 -0.88
C TRP A 281 21.26 14.28 -1.55
N MET A 282 21.35 13.13 -0.89
CA MET A 282 21.95 11.90 -1.45
C MET A 282 21.15 11.38 -2.65
N LEU A 283 19.82 11.44 -2.60
CA LEU A 283 18.96 11.09 -3.74
C LEU A 283 19.17 12.07 -4.90
N ALA A 284 19.14 13.38 -4.64
CA ALA A 284 19.26 14.41 -5.67
C ALA A 284 20.63 14.38 -6.37
N SER A 285 21.71 14.18 -5.62
CA SER A 285 23.07 14.04 -6.18
C SER A 285 23.22 12.82 -7.10
N GLN A 286 22.42 11.78 -6.88
CA GLN A 286 22.45 10.54 -7.67
C GLN A 286 21.27 10.40 -8.64
N HIS A 287 20.68 11.52 -9.09
CA HIS A 287 19.53 11.52 -10.01
C HIS A 287 18.35 10.64 -9.54
N PHE A 288 18.05 10.70 -8.25
CA PHE A 288 17.04 9.89 -7.55
C PHE A 288 17.31 8.38 -7.54
N SER A 289 18.53 7.94 -7.81
CA SER A 289 18.97 6.59 -7.45
C SER A 289 18.93 6.41 -5.94
N SER A 290 18.33 5.32 -5.47
CA SER A 290 18.17 5.04 -4.04
C SER A 290 19.41 4.45 -3.36
N VAL A 291 20.52 4.35 -4.09
CA VAL A 291 21.81 3.88 -3.61
C VAL A 291 22.85 4.97 -3.79
N TYR A 292 23.71 5.11 -2.78
CA TYR A 292 24.76 6.11 -2.75
C TYR A 292 26.13 5.42 -2.71
N PRO A 293 27.08 5.80 -3.59
CA PRO A 293 28.43 5.26 -3.60
C PRO A 293 29.28 5.93 -2.52
N PHE A 294 29.89 5.11 -1.68
CA PHE A 294 30.90 5.51 -0.72
C PHE A 294 32.27 4.99 -1.16
N VAL A 295 33.30 5.82 -1.05
CA VAL A 295 34.69 5.40 -1.28
C VAL A 295 35.27 4.95 0.05
N LEU A 296 35.41 3.65 0.26
CA LEU A 296 36.11 3.07 1.42
C LEU A 296 37.37 2.35 0.95
N GLY A 297 38.53 2.78 1.47
CA GLY A 297 39.82 2.11 1.22
C GLY A 297 40.19 1.97 -0.25
N GLY A 298 39.81 2.94 -1.10
CA GLY A 298 40.07 2.92 -2.55
C GLY A 298 39.04 2.13 -3.37
N SER A 299 38.03 1.51 -2.74
CA SER A 299 36.95 0.80 -3.42
C SER A 299 35.62 1.54 -3.29
N GLN A 300 34.82 1.56 -4.37
CA GLN A 300 33.46 2.10 -4.32
C GLN A 300 32.47 1.04 -3.82
N VAL A 301 31.76 1.37 -2.74
CA VAL A 301 30.72 0.54 -2.13
C VAL A 301 29.40 1.29 -2.22
N GLN A 302 28.37 0.68 -2.81
CA GLN A 302 27.05 1.27 -2.88
C GLN A 302 26.22 0.85 -1.66
N VAL A 303 25.63 1.81 -0.98
CA VAL A 303 24.79 1.58 0.21
C VAL A 303 23.44 2.21 -0.03
N TYR A 304 22.37 1.57 0.46
CA TYR A 304 21.03 2.15 0.37
C TYR A 304 20.95 3.48 1.16
N THR A 305 20.56 4.54 0.46
CA THR A 305 20.55 5.92 0.97
C THR A 305 19.73 6.06 2.25
N GLY A 306 18.57 5.40 2.33
CA GLY A 306 17.69 5.52 3.49
C GLY A 306 18.23 4.86 4.76
N LEU A 307 19.17 3.92 4.66
CA LEU A 307 19.83 3.35 5.85
C LEU A 307 20.85 4.35 6.41
N VAL A 308 21.66 4.95 5.54
CA VAL A 308 22.64 5.97 5.94
C VAL A 308 21.95 7.18 6.56
N ALA A 309 20.90 7.69 5.91
CA ALA A 309 20.10 8.79 6.43
C ALA A 309 19.47 8.47 7.80
N LEU A 310 19.02 7.23 8.01
CA LEU A 310 18.49 6.79 9.30
C LEU A 310 19.58 6.75 10.39
N ILE A 311 20.78 6.28 10.07
CA ILE A 311 21.91 6.28 11.01
C ILE A 311 22.21 7.72 11.46
N VAL A 312 22.27 8.66 10.52
CA VAL A 312 22.49 10.08 10.85
C VAL A 312 21.36 10.66 11.69
N ASN A 313 20.11 10.35 11.35
CA ASN A 313 18.94 10.73 12.14
C ASN A 313 19.05 10.23 13.60
N LEU A 314 19.40 8.96 13.80
CA LEU A 314 19.61 8.38 15.13
C LEU A 314 20.75 9.06 15.88
N LEU A 315 21.89 9.30 15.22
CA LEU A 315 23.03 10.00 15.81
C LEU A 315 22.66 11.42 16.25
N LEU A 316 22.03 12.19 15.37
CA LEU A 316 21.54 13.53 15.70
C LEU A 316 20.56 13.51 16.87
N THR A 317 19.61 12.57 16.85
CA THR A 317 18.63 12.42 17.92
C THR A 317 19.32 12.12 19.26
N ILE A 318 20.28 11.20 19.30
CA ILE A 318 21.00 10.81 20.51
C ILE A 318 21.85 11.98 21.03
N LEU A 319 22.67 12.58 20.17
CA LEU A 319 23.58 13.67 20.54
C LEU A 319 22.81 14.91 21.01
N CYS A 320 21.77 15.32 20.29
CA CYS A 320 20.94 16.44 20.70
C CYS A 320 20.14 16.13 21.98
N THR A 321 19.71 14.89 22.19
CA THR A 321 19.04 14.51 23.45
C THR A 321 19.99 14.67 24.64
N LEU A 322 21.23 14.18 24.52
CA LEU A 322 22.25 14.32 25.56
C LEU A 322 22.55 15.80 25.84
N LEU A 323 22.73 16.60 24.78
CA LEU A 323 23.02 18.02 24.90
C LEU A 323 21.84 18.81 25.51
N PHE A 324 20.61 18.55 25.08
CA PHE A 324 19.44 19.27 25.59
C PHE A 324 19.13 18.92 27.05
N ARG A 325 19.39 17.68 27.46
CA ARG A 325 19.27 17.28 28.86
C ARG A 325 20.38 17.89 29.72
N SER A 326 21.61 17.99 29.23
CA SER A 326 22.71 18.58 30.00
C SER A 326 22.50 20.09 30.25
N ILE A 327 21.88 20.80 29.32
CA ILE A 327 21.53 22.23 29.47
C ILE A 327 20.17 22.47 30.13
N GLY A 328 19.49 21.42 30.60
CA GLY A 328 18.22 21.53 31.33
C GLY A 328 17.05 22.04 30.49
N LEU A 329 17.06 21.80 29.17
CA LEU A 329 15.97 22.22 28.29
C LEU A 329 14.67 21.52 28.71
N ARG A 330 13.59 22.29 28.88
CA ARG A 330 12.34 21.81 29.48
C ARG A 330 11.67 20.74 28.62
N GLU A 331 11.59 19.52 29.15
CA GLU A 331 10.81 18.45 28.53
C GLU A 331 9.31 18.69 28.71
N ARG A 332 8.51 18.31 27.70
CA ARG A 332 7.05 18.33 27.80
C ARG A 332 6.63 17.27 28.82
N LYS A 333 5.95 17.69 29.89
CA LYS A 333 5.43 16.75 30.90
C LYS A 333 4.47 15.77 30.23
N ASP A 334 4.65 14.50 30.57
CA ASP A 334 3.73 13.45 30.19
C ASP A 334 2.36 13.72 30.82
N THR A 335 1.33 13.79 29.97
CA THR A 335 -0.06 13.98 30.39
C THR A 335 -0.84 12.67 30.35
N THR A 336 -0.20 11.55 29.99
CA THR A 336 -0.84 10.23 29.97
C THR A 336 -1.04 9.72 31.39
N THR A 337 -2.17 9.07 31.59
CA THR A 337 -2.57 8.45 32.85
C THR A 337 -2.56 6.94 32.70
N PRO A 338 -2.39 6.15 33.79
CA PRO A 338 -2.49 4.69 33.73
C PRO A 338 -3.81 4.16 33.14
N ALA A 339 -4.88 4.97 33.17
CA ALA A 339 -6.16 4.64 32.56
C ALA A 339 -6.10 4.66 31.02
N ASP A 340 -5.23 5.47 30.41
CA ASP A 340 -5.05 5.56 28.95
C ASP A 340 -4.43 4.29 28.35
N TYR A 341 -3.78 3.47 29.19
CA TYR A 341 -3.11 2.23 28.80
C TYR A 341 -3.96 0.98 29.05
N LYS A 342 -5.12 1.11 29.69
CA LYS A 342 -6.04 -0.01 29.89
C LYS A 342 -6.99 -0.08 28.69
N ASP A 343 -7.15 -1.28 28.13
CA ASP A 343 -8.21 -1.53 27.17
C ASP A 343 -9.54 -1.12 27.79
N MET A 344 -10.19 -0.08 27.25
CA MET A 344 -11.55 0.24 27.67
C MET A 344 -12.40 -1.02 27.48
N PRO A 345 -13.10 -1.50 28.52
CA PRO A 345 -13.88 -2.73 28.44
C PRO A 345 -14.74 -2.68 27.19
N VAL A 346 -14.69 -3.76 26.40
CA VAL A 346 -15.62 -3.95 25.29
C VAL A 346 -16.98 -4.11 25.94
N ILE A 347 -17.75 -3.02 26.01
CA ILE A 347 -19.16 -3.10 26.39
C ILE A 347 -19.80 -4.01 25.34
N PRO A 348 -20.28 -5.21 25.71
CA PRO A 348 -21.04 -6.02 24.78
C PRO A 348 -22.23 -5.17 24.37
N LEU A 349 -22.35 -4.87 23.07
CA LEU A 349 -23.62 -4.35 22.57
C LEU A 349 -24.69 -5.39 22.94
N PRO A 350 -25.83 -4.99 23.52
CA PRO A 350 -26.90 -5.93 23.81
C PRO A 350 -27.22 -6.67 22.51
N MET A 351 -27.13 -8.00 22.56
CA MET A 351 -27.61 -8.84 21.47
C MET A 351 -29.12 -8.61 21.37
N ILE A 352 -29.56 -7.86 20.36
CA ILE A 352 -30.97 -7.74 20.03
C ILE A 352 -31.35 -9.06 19.36
N ASP A 353 -31.62 -10.09 20.17
CA ASP A 353 -31.99 -11.43 19.69
C ASP A 353 -33.47 -11.51 19.29
N THR A 354 -34.26 -10.45 19.50
CA THR A 354 -35.66 -10.38 19.09
C THR A 354 -36.08 -8.96 18.71
N VAL A 355 -36.82 -8.83 17.61
CA VAL A 355 -37.41 -7.58 17.06
C VAL A 355 -38.32 -6.83 18.06
N THR A 356 -38.62 -7.40 19.22
CA THR A 356 -39.53 -6.88 20.24
C THR A 356 -38.93 -5.87 21.23
N ASP A 357 -37.60 -5.70 21.30
CA ASP A 357 -36.93 -4.81 22.27
C ASP A 357 -36.28 -3.56 21.64
N MET A 358 -36.86 -3.01 20.56
CA MET A 358 -36.48 -1.66 20.15
C MET A 358 -37.06 -0.63 21.13
N PRO A 359 -36.24 0.25 21.74
CA PRO A 359 -36.75 1.38 22.49
C PRO A 359 -37.60 2.24 21.54
N THR A 360 -38.85 2.50 21.91
CA THR A 360 -39.71 3.42 21.16
C THR A 360 -39.00 4.76 21.03
N LEU A 361 -38.58 5.09 19.81
CA LEU A 361 -38.01 6.40 19.49
C LEU A 361 -39.03 7.49 19.86
N PRO A 362 -38.64 8.56 20.58
CA PRO A 362 -39.56 9.64 20.87
C PRO A 362 -40.07 10.24 19.56
N THR A 363 -41.40 10.24 19.39
CA THR A 363 -42.11 10.83 18.26
C THR A 363 -41.73 12.30 18.15
N ARG A 364 -41.18 12.67 16.99
CA ARG A 364 -40.82 14.04 16.63
C ARG A 364 -42.08 14.92 16.69
N PRO A 365 -42.07 16.10 17.36
CA PRO A 365 -43.22 17.00 17.33
C PRO A 365 -43.50 17.44 15.89
N GLN A 366 -44.75 17.32 15.45
CA GLN A 366 -45.22 17.90 14.21
C GLN A 366 -45.28 19.42 14.38
N THR A 367 -44.35 20.15 13.78
CA THR A 367 -44.50 21.58 13.51
C THR A 367 -44.31 21.78 12.02
N GLY A 368 -45.37 22.26 11.37
CA GLY A 368 -45.55 22.26 9.93
C GLY A 368 -44.56 23.13 9.16
N VAL A 369 -44.18 22.63 7.99
CA VAL A 369 -43.67 23.42 6.86
C VAL A 369 -44.29 22.81 5.60
N PRO A 370 -44.96 23.60 4.73
CA PRO A 370 -45.62 23.09 3.54
C PRO A 370 -44.63 22.93 2.37
N GLY A 371 -44.81 21.86 1.59
CA GLY A 371 -44.64 21.90 0.14
C GLY A 371 -43.34 21.37 -0.47
N SER A 372 -43.54 20.57 -1.53
CA SER A 372 -42.58 20.02 -2.50
C SER A 372 -41.75 18.81 -2.01
N GLY A 373 -41.85 17.61 -2.58
CA GLY A 373 -42.52 17.15 -3.79
C GLY A 373 -41.52 16.41 -4.65
N TYR A 374 -41.31 15.10 -4.42
CA TYR A 374 -40.77 14.17 -5.43
C TYR A 374 -41.27 12.76 -5.11
N SER A 375 -42.36 12.37 -5.78
CA SER A 375 -42.87 11.00 -5.84
C SER A 375 -42.24 10.25 -7.00
N ALA A 376 -41.95 8.98 -6.73
CA ALA A 376 -41.37 7.99 -7.62
C ALA A 376 -42.08 7.85 -8.97
N PHE A 377 -41.29 7.58 -10.01
CA PHE A 377 -41.74 7.00 -11.27
C PHE A 377 -41.84 5.48 -11.11
N SER A 378 -43.04 4.92 -11.25
CA SER A 378 -43.27 3.52 -11.62
C SER A 378 -44.35 3.49 -12.70
N GLN A 379 -44.06 2.76 -13.76
CA GLN A 379 -44.84 2.65 -15.00
C GLN A 379 -46.18 1.91 -14.78
N ALA A 380 -47.21 2.34 -15.51
CA ALA A 380 -48.36 1.51 -15.88
C ALA A 380 -48.89 1.95 -17.26
N PRO A 381 -49.29 1.01 -18.16
CA PRO A 381 -49.61 1.33 -19.56
C PRO A 381 -51.11 1.25 -19.90
N ILE A 382 -51.47 1.96 -20.99
CA ILE A 382 -52.57 1.75 -21.95
C ILE A 382 -54.02 1.96 -21.47
N SER A 383 -54.71 2.97 -22.03
CA SER A 383 -55.76 2.75 -23.04
C SER A 383 -56.45 4.03 -23.54
N LYS A 384 -56.51 4.15 -24.88
CA LYS A 384 -57.61 4.69 -25.71
C LYS A 384 -57.89 6.21 -25.73
N GLU A 385 -57.42 6.82 -26.81
CA GLU A 385 -58.09 7.85 -27.65
C GLU A 385 -59.62 7.61 -27.85
N PRO A 386 -60.45 8.59 -28.29
CA PRO A 386 -60.12 9.59 -29.33
C PRO A 386 -60.75 11.00 -29.21
N MET A 387 -60.40 11.86 -30.19
CA MET A 387 -61.23 12.84 -30.95
C MET A 387 -62.36 13.61 -30.21
N GLU A 388 -62.58 14.92 -30.40
CA GLU A 388 -62.61 15.67 -31.64
C GLU A 388 -62.78 17.20 -31.38
N ARG A 389 -62.33 17.97 -32.38
CA ARG A 389 -62.72 19.31 -32.91
C ARG A 389 -64.05 19.91 -32.40
N LYS A 390 -64.35 21.22 -32.49
CA LYS A 390 -63.87 22.39 -33.27
C LYS A 390 -64.64 23.61 -32.74
N HIS A 391 -64.12 24.82 -32.96
CA HIS A 391 -64.80 25.86 -33.74
C HIS A 391 -63.71 26.56 -34.55
N GLY A 392 -63.87 26.59 -35.88
CA GLY A 392 -62.84 26.99 -36.86
C GLY A 392 -62.62 25.92 -37.91
#